data_AF-A0A942YN27-F1
#
_entry.id   AF-A0A942YN27-F1
#
_cell.length_a   1.000
_cell.length_b   1.000
_cell.length_c   1.000
_cell.angle_alpha   90.00
_cell.angle_beta   90.00
_cell.angle_gamma   90.00
#
_symmetry.space_group_name_H-M   'P 1'
#
loop_
_entity.id
_entity.type
_entity.pdbx_description
1 polymer ?
#
loop_
_entity_poly.entity_id
_entity_poly.type
_entity_poly.pdbx_seq_one_letter_code
_entity_poly.pdbx_strand_id
1 'polypeptide(L)'
;MERHIFSSEAAKTLGIGASTIRKYAALLETNGYEFERGTNNGRIFKHADLTVISNMMEMMTKEGLTIELAVEKAVGNTPIKEKPVTEINQDLQDFIGQIKDLEMQQASLIEMNLALAKQVESLTEKMEERERDQQLFRMVEDSRNKKKRKGIALFRPLTVLSGKK
;
A
#
# COMPACT_ATOMS: atom_id res chain seq x y z
N MET A 1 27.67 33.34 -14.29
CA MET A 1 26.83 33.89 -15.37
C MET A 1 26.16 32.71 -16.05
N GLU A 2 24.87 32.46 -15.82
CA GLU A 2 24.13 31.46 -16.60
C GLU A 2 24.06 31.94 -18.05
N ARG A 3 24.64 31.18 -18.98
CA ARG A 3 24.54 31.47 -20.41
C ARG A 3 23.26 30.83 -20.94
N HIS A 4 22.34 31.67 -21.39
CA HIS A 4 21.14 31.22 -22.09
C HIS A 4 21.50 30.81 -23.51
N ILE A 5 21.23 29.56 -23.88
CA ILE A 5 21.59 28.99 -25.18
C ILE A 5 20.30 28.84 -26.00
N PHE A 6 20.28 29.42 -27.20
CA PHE A 6 19.13 29.26 -28.12
C PHE A 6 19.24 27.96 -28.92
N SER A 7 18.13 27.50 -29.52
CA SER A 7 18.08 26.21 -30.23
C SER A 7 19.15 26.05 -31.31
N SER A 8 19.56 27.14 -31.98
CA SER A 8 20.62 27.11 -33.02
C SER A 8 22.01 26.91 -32.45
N GLU A 9 22.27 27.41 -31.24
CA GLU A 9 23.55 27.28 -30.57
C GLU A 9 23.63 25.93 -29.86
N ALA A 10 22.54 25.52 -29.19
CA ALA A 10 22.38 24.18 -28.64
C ALA A 10 22.62 23.08 -29.70
N ALA A 11 22.15 23.31 -30.93
CA ALA A 11 22.33 22.42 -32.07
C ALA A 11 23.80 22.24 -32.44
N LYS A 12 24.55 23.35 -32.43
CA LYS A 12 25.99 23.32 -32.69
C LYS A 12 26.74 22.62 -31.56
N THR A 13 26.37 22.87 -30.30
CA THR A 13 27.01 22.24 -29.13
C THR A 13 26.84 20.73 -29.12
N LEU A 14 25.66 20.23 -29.48
CA LEU A 14 25.34 18.79 -29.51
C LEU A 14 25.64 18.12 -30.87
N GLY A 15 26.11 18.86 -31.86
CA GLY A 15 26.44 18.32 -33.19
C GLY A 15 25.23 17.80 -33.98
N ILE A 16 24.02 18.32 -33.73
CA ILE A 16 22.77 17.87 -34.35
C ILE A 16 22.03 18.99 -35.07
N GLY A 17 21.09 18.63 -35.95
CA GLY A 17 20.23 19.61 -36.64
C GLY A 17 19.30 20.35 -35.67
N ALA A 18 19.04 21.63 -35.94
CA ALA A 18 18.11 22.44 -35.14
C ALA A 18 16.68 21.88 -35.12
N SER A 19 16.27 21.16 -36.17
CA SER A 19 14.99 20.43 -36.22
C SER A 19 14.96 19.28 -35.22
N THR A 20 16.06 18.52 -35.08
CA THR A 20 16.19 17.39 -34.17
C THR A 20 16.11 17.84 -32.71
N ILE A 21 16.78 18.93 -32.35
CA ILE A 21 16.66 19.51 -31.00
C ILE A 21 15.23 19.92 -30.69
N ARG A 22 14.54 20.58 -31.62
CA ARG A 22 13.16 20.99 -31.39
C ARG A 22 12.23 19.79 -31.20
N LYS A 23 12.48 18.70 -31.92
CA LYS A 23 11.74 17.44 -31.76
C LYS A 23 12.00 16.81 -30.39
N TYR A 24 13.27 16.69 -29.98
CA TYR A 24 13.64 16.12 -28.68
C TYR A 24 13.14 16.96 -27.52
N ALA A 25 13.28 18.28 -27.59
CA ALA A 25 12.73 19.20 -26.59
C ALA A 25 11.21 19.09 -26.49
N ALA A 26 10.49 18.96 -27.62
CA ALA A 26 9.04 18.76 -27.58
C ALA A 26 8.65 17.44 -26.90
N LEU A 27 9.39 16.36 -27.16
CA LEU A 27 9.14 15.06 -26.51
C LEU A 27 9.43 15.11 -25.01
N LEU A 28 10.50 15.79 -24.61
CA LEU A 28 10.81 16.04 -23.19
C LEU A 28 9.70 16.86 -22.51
N GLU A 29 9.18 17.91 -23.16
CA GLU A 29 8.03 18.69 -22.66
C GLU A 29 6.77 17.83 -22.48
N THR A 30 6.45 16.98 -23.46
CA THR A 30 5.30 16.06 -23.35
C THR A 30 5.43 15.09 -22.17
N ASN A 31 6.66 14.74 -21.79
CA ASN A 31 6.95 13.85 -20.67
C ASN A 31 7.19 14.61 -19.35
N GLY A 32 6.83 15.90 -19.28
CA GLY A 32 6.85 16.69 -18.04
C GLY A 32 8.14 17.46 -17.76
N TYR A 33 9.07 17.54 -18.72
CA TYR A 33 10.27 18.37 -18.57
C TYR A 33 10.02 19.81 -19.03
N GLU A 34 10.21 20.78 -18.13
CA GLU A 34 9.96 22.19 -18.44
C GLU A 34 11.23 22.92 -18.89
N PHE A 35 11.21 23.49 -20.09
CA PHE A 35 12.26 24.41 -20.55
C PHE A 35 11.91 25.86 -20.22
N GLU A 36 12.92 26.66 -19.93
CA GLU A 36 12.75 28.11 -19.79
C GLU A 36 12.35 28.74 -21.13
N ARG A 37 11.50 29.77 -21.08
CA ARG A 37 11.00 30.44 -22.28
C ARG A 37 11.44 31.89 -22.32
N GLY A 38 11.96 32.31 -23.47
CA GLY A 38 12.35 33.68 -23.73
C GLY A 38 11.17 34.60 -24.10
N THR A 39 11.50 35.84 -24.41
CA THR A 39 10.56 36.92 -24.74
C THR A 39 9.59 36.62 -25.89
N ASN A 40 9.99 35.74 -26.82
CA ASN A 40 9.15 35.31 -27.95
C ASN A 40 8.58 33.89 -27.78
N ASN A 41 8.40 33.43 -26.54
CA ASN A 41 7.98 32.07 -26.22
C ASN A 41 8.91 30.97 -26.79
N GLY A 42 10.13 31.36 -27.19
CA GLY A 42 11.15 30.46 -27.70
C GLY A 42 11.85 29.74 -26.55
N ARG A 43 12.09 28.44 -26.70
CA ARG A 43 12.80 27.62 -25.70
C ARG A 43 14.24 28.11 -25.54
N ILE A 44 14.61 28.37 -24.30
CA ILE A 44 15.97 28.69 -23.85
C ILE A 44 16.52 27.43 -23.18
N PHE A 45 17.68 26.99 -23.65
CA PHE A 45 18.38 25.84 -23.10
C PHE A 45 19.45 26.30 -22.12
N LYS A 46 19.48 25.69 -20.94
CA LYS A 46 20.60 25.76 -20.00
C LYS A 46 21.58 24.65 -20.27
N HIS A 47 22.76 24.74 -19.64
CA HIS A 47 23.75 23.69 -19.74
C HIS A 47 23.22 22.34 -19.22
N ALA A 48 22.45 22.35 -18.13
CA ALA A 48 21.79 21.17 -17.59
C ALA A 48 20.87 20.49 -18.62
N ASP A 49 20.07 21.28 -19.35
CA ASP A 49 19.17 20.79 -20.39
C ASP A 49 19.94 20.12 -21.54
N LEU A 50 21.10 20.66 -21.91
CA LEU A 50 21.97 20.04 -22.91
C LEU A 50 22.54 18.71 -22.43
N THR A 51 22.89 18.60 -21.14
CA THR A 51 23.33 17.34 -20.54
C THR A 51 22.22 16.28 -20.57
N VAL A 52 20.97 16.66 -20.26
CA VAL A 52 19.82 15.75 -20.34
C VAL A 52 19.62 15.22 -21.77
N ILE A 53 19.66 16.12 -22.77
CA ILE A 53 19.53 15.74 -24.18
C ILE A 53 20.72 14.87 -24.63
N SER A 54 21.94 15.20 -24.20
CA SER A 54 23.13 14.41 -24.50
C SER A 54 23.03 12.99 -23.93
N ASN A 55 22.63 12.86 -22.66
CA ASN A 55 22.45 11.56 -22.01
C ASN A 55 21.38 10.73 -22.71
N MET A 56 20.27 11.36 -23.10
CA MET A 56 19.22 10.72 -23.90
C MET A 56 19.76 10.20 -25.25
N MET A 57 20.58 11.00 -25.93
CA MET A 57 21.23 10.57 -27.19
C MET A 57 22.23 9.43 -26.97
N GLU A 58 22.98 9.44 -25.88
CA GLU A 58 23.89 8.36 -25.54
C GLU A 58 23.14 7.05 -25.25
N MET A 59 22.02 7.12 -24.51
CA MET A 59 21.16 5.96 -24.26
C MET A 59 20.61 5.37 -25.56
N MET A 60 20.20 6.21 -26.51
CA MET A 60 19.73 5.74 -27.82
C MET A 60 20.84 5.07 -28.64
N THR A 61 22.07 5.59 -28.57
CA THR A 61 23.19 5.09 -29.38
C THR A 61 23.90 3.87 -28.77
N LYS A 62 24.06 3.83 -27.45
CA LYS A 62 24.76 2.74 -26.74
C LYS A 62 23.84 1.58 -26.39
N GLU A 63 22.62 1.85 -25.92
CA GLU A 63 21.68 0.82 -25.46
C GLU A 63 20.65 0.43 -26.53
N GLY A 64 20.61 1.15 -27.67
CA GLY A 64 19.65 0.90 -28.74
C GLY A 64 18.20 1.18 -28.35
N LEU A 65 18.00 2.01 -27.32
CA LEU A 65 16.67 2.31 -26.78
C LEU A 65 15.84 3.15 -27.76
N THR A 66 14.52 2.94 -27.72
CA THR A 66 13.57 3.82 -28.41
C THR A 66 13.60 5.21 -27.80
N ILE A 67 13.30 6.23 -28.61
CA ILE A 67 13.33 7.64 -28.19
C ILE A 67 12.44 7.86 -26.96
N GLU A 68 11.26 7.23 -26.92
CA GLU A 68 10.30 7.36 -25.82
C GLU A 68 10.86 6.84 -24.50
N LEU A 69 11.47 5.64 -24.51
CA LEU A 69 12.06 5.04 -23.31
C LEU A 69 13.32 5.78 -22.85
N ALA A 70 14.09 6.32 -23.78
CA ALA A 70 15.23 7.18 -23.48
C ALA A 70 14.78 8.51 -22.85
N VAL A 71 13.67 9.09 -23.30
CA VAL A 71 13.07 10.30 -22.72
C VAL A 71 12.57 10.02 -21.30
N GLU A 72 11.83 8.94 -21.08
CA GLU A 72 11.33 8.55 -19.76
C GLU A 72 12.48 8.39 -18.75
N LYS A 73 13.53 7.65 -19.14
CA LYS A 73 14.73 7.49 -18.32
C LYS A 73 15.46 8.82 -18.10
N ALA A 74 15.55 9.68 -19.12
CA ALA A 74 16.23 10.96 -19.02
C ALA A 74 15.50 11.94 -18.09
N VAL A 75 14.16 11.98 -18.12
CA VAL A 75 13.34 12.80 -17.22
C VAL A 75 13.39 12.26 -15.79
N GLY A 76 13.29 10.94 -15.60
CA GLY A 76 13.42 10.29 -14.29
C GLY A 76 14.79 10.47 -13.64
N ASN A 77 15.85 10.62 -14.44
CA ASN A 77 17.22 10.89 -13.99
C ASN A 77 17.60 12.37 -14.02
N THR A 78 16.65 13.29 -14.20
CA THR A 78 16.97 14.72 -14.09
C THR A 78 17.54 14.99 -12.70
N PRO A 79 18.66 15.72 -12.59
CA PRO A 79 19.11 16.22 -11.31
C PRO A 79 18.06 17.26 -10.89
N ILE A 80 17.10 16.80 -10.09
CA ILE A 80 16.35 17.62 -9.16
C ILE A 80 17.37 18.60 -8.59
N LYS A 81 17.12 19.92 -8.74
CA LYS A 81 17.89 21.01 -8.10
C LYS A 81 18.53 20.46 -6.84
N GLU A 82 19.84 20.28 -6.86
CA GLU A 82 20.56 19.64 -5.77
C GLU A 82 20.26 20.41 -4.48
N LYS A 83 19.32 19.87 -3.69
CA LYS A 83 19.28 20.19 -2.27
C LYS A 83 20.62 19.73 -1.73
N PRO A 84 21.29 20.54 -0.90
CA PRO A 84 22.63 20.24 -0.44
C PRO A 84 22.66 18.82 0.14
N VAL A 85 23.67 18.04 -0.24
CA VAL A 85 23.85 16.60 0.07
C VAL A 85 23.74 16.29 1.58
N THR A 86 23.89 17.29 2.43
CA THR A 86 23.63 17.24 3.88
C THR A 86 22.16 17.09 4.26
N GLU A 87 21.22 17.73 3.56
CA GLU A 87 19.77 17.60 3.83
C GLU A 87 19.26 16.22 3.42
N ILE A 88 19.74 15.68 2.29
CA ILE A 88 19.35 14.35 1.79
C ILE A 88 19.79 13.24 2.78
N ASN A 89 20.95 13.40 3.41
CA ASN A 89 21.43 12.46 4.43
C ASN A 89 20.60 12.53 5.72
N GLN A 90 20.14 13.72 6.13
CA GLN A 90 19.28 13.87 7.30
C GLN A 90 17.90 13.25 7.05
N ASP A 91 17.29 13.54 5.90
CA ASP A 91 16.00 12.95 5.51
C ASP A 91 16.09 11.41 5.44
N LEU A 92 17.17 10.86 4.87
CA LEU A 92 17.40 9.40 4.83
C LEU A 92 17.53 8.78 6.23
N GLN A 93 18.24 9.44 7.15
CA GLN A 93 18.37 8.96 8.53
C GLN A 93 17.03 9.00 9.27
N ASP A 94 16.24 10.05 9.06
CA ASP A 94 14.90 10.18 9.64
C ASP A 94 13.94 9.12 9.08
N PHE A 95 14.01 8.83 7.78
CA PHE A 95 13.25 7.74 7.16
C PHE A 95 13.64 6.37 7.72
N ILE A 96 14.95 6.12 7.90
CA ILE A 96 15.43 4.86 8.51
C ILE A 96 14.94 4.74 9.95
N GLY A 97 14.94 5.84 10.71
CA GLY A 97 14.38 5.89 12.06
C GLY A 97 12.89 5.53 12.09
N GLN A 98 12.09 6.15 11.22
CA GLN A 98 10.65 5.87 11.10
C GLN A 98 10.37 4.42 10.71
N ILE A 99 11.16 3.83 9.81
CA ILE A 99 11.03 2.42 9.43
C ILE A 99 11.26 1.52 10.63
N LYS A 100 12.31 1.79 11.42
CA LYS A 100 12.62 1.01 12.62
C LYS A 100 11.51 1.11 13.68
N ASP A 101 10.95 2.29 13.87
CA ASP A 101 9.83 2.49 14.79
C ASP A 101 8.58 1.73 14.32
N LEU A 102 8.30 1.74 13.02
CA LEU A 102 7.20 0.97 12.42
C LEU A 102 7.42 -0.55 12.59
N GLU A 103 8.64 -1.04 12.42
CA GLU A 103 8.98 -2.46 12.66
C GLU A 103 8.74 -2.84 14.12
N MET A 104 9.13 -1.99 15.07
CA MET A 104 8.88 -2.21 16.50
C MET A 104 7.37 -2.22 16.83
N GLN A 105 6.61 -1.28 16.26
CA GLN A 105 5.16 -1.25 16.41
C GLN A 105 4.50 -2.49 15.80
N GLN A 106 4.97 -2.94 14.64
CA GLN A 106 4.46 -4.14 13.98
C GLN A 106 4.73 -5.39 14.82
N ALA A 107 5.93 -5.53 15.39
CA ALA A 107 6.25 -6.63 16.29
C ALA A 107 5.33 -6.66 17.52
N SER A 108 5.08 -5.49 18.13
CA SER A 108 4.16 -5.38 19.27
C SER A 108 2.70 -5.71 18.90
N LEU A 109 2.23 -5.26 17.73
CA LEU A 109 0.90 -5.60 17.20
C LEU A 109 0.75 -7.11 16.96
N ILE A 110 1.79 -7.77 16.44
CA ILE A 110 1.78 -9.22 16.23
C ILE A 110 1.66 -9.95 17.58
N GLU A 111 2.42 -9.52 18.59
CA GLU A 111 2.36 -10.11 19.93
C GLU A 111 0.96 -9.95 20.56
N MET A 112 0.38 -8.74 20.48
CA MET A 112 -0.97 -8.49 20.98
C MET A 112 -2.03 -9.32 20.24
N ASN A 113 -1.94 -9.42 18.91
CA ASN A 113 -2.85 -10.25 18.12
C ASN A 113 -2.76 -11.73 18.50
N LEU A 114 -1.55 -12.24 18.76
CA LEU A 114 -1.36 -13.61 19.23
C LEU A 114 -1.99 -13.83 20.60
N ALA A 115 -1.80 -12.89 21.53
CA ALA A 115 -2.40 -12.95 22.86
C ALA A 115 -3.95 -12.90 22.80
N LEU A 116 -4.51 -12.03 21.96
CA LEU A 116 -5.95 -11.93 21.73
C LEU A 116 -6.51 -13.22 21.12
N ALA A 117 -5.84 -13.79 20.12
CA ALA A 117 -6.26 -15.05 19.51
C ALA A 117 -6.34 -16.18 20.56
N LYS A 118 -5.33 -16.30 21.43
CA LYS A 118 -5.32 -17.26 22.53
C LYS A 118 -6.44 -17.01 23.55
N GLN A 119 -6.72 -15.74 23.84
CA GLN A 119 -7.81 -15.39 24.76
C GLN A 119 -9.18 -15.75 24.17
N VAL A 120 -9.38 -15.50 22.88
CA VAL A 120 -10.61 -15.90 22.15
C VAL A 120 -10.78 -17.41 22.21
N GLU A 121 -9.73 -18.18 21.91
CA GLU A 121 -9.76 -19.65 21.96
C GLU A 121 -10.18 -20.17 23.35
N SER A 122 -9.56 -19.65 24.42
CA SER A 122 -9.93 -20.03 25.79
C SER A 122 -11.37 -19.65 26.15
N LEU A 123 -11.86 -18.51 25.65
CA LEU A 123 -13.24 -18.10 25.88
C LEU A 123 -14.22 -18.99 25.11
N THR A 124 -13.89 -19.38 23.88
CA THR A 124 -14.72 -20.29 23.09
C THR A 124 -14.82 -21.66 23.74
N GLU A 125 -13.72 -22.22 24.23
CA GLU A 125 -13.74 -23.51 24.97
C GLU A 125 -14.64 -23.44 26.21
N LYS A 126 -14.53 -22.37 27.01
CA LYS A 126 -15.37 -22.14 28.19
C LYS A 126 -16.84 -21.93 27.84
N MET A 127 -17.15 -21.40 26.66
CA MET A 127 -18.53 -21.28 26.20
C MET A 127 -19.10 -22.64 25.85
N GLU A 128 -18.37 -23.43 25.06
CA GLU A 128 -18.79 -24.78 24.68
C GLU A 128 -18.98 -25.69 25.90
N GLU A 129 -18.09 -25.60 26.89
CA GLU A 129 -18.24 -26.35 28.15
C GLU A 129 -19.52 -25.98 28.88
N ARG A 130 -19.82 -24.69 29.02
CA ARG A 130 -21.07 -24.24 29.64
C ARG A 130 -22.30 -24.67 28.86
N GLU A 131 -22.25 -24.68 27.53
CA GLU A 131 -23.36 -25.15 26.71
C GLU A 131 -23.61 -26.65 26.92
N ARG A 132 -22.54 -27.47 26.99
CA ARG A 132 -22.65 -28.89 27.31
C ARG A 132 -23.26 -29.11 28.69
N ASP A 133 -22.79 -28.39 29.70
CA ASP A 133 -23.33 -28.49 31.06
C ASP A 133 -24.81 -28.10 31.11
N GLN A 134 -25.20 -27.01 30.44
CA GLN A 134 -26.60 -26.59 30.36
C GLN A 134 -27.48 -27.65 29.69
N GLN A 135 -26.99 -28.30 28.62
CA GLN A 135 -27.71 -29.39 27.97
C GLN A 135 -27.87 -30.59 28.92
N LEU A 136 -26.81 -30.98 29.63
CA LEU A 136 -26.87 -32.06 30.62
C LEU A 136 -27.87 -31.74 31.75
N PHE A 137 -27.84 -30.53 32.30
CA PHE A 137 -28.80 -30.10 33.32
C PHE A 137 -30.24 -30.20 32.83
N ARG A 138 -30.54 -29.72 31.61
CA ARG A 138 -31.88 -29.84 31.01
C ARG A 138 -32.31 -31.31 30.87
N MET A 139 -31.42 -32.18 30.40
CA MET A 139 -31.71 -33.62 30.27
C MET A 139 -31.99 -34.29 31.63
N VAL A 140 -31.25 -33.90 32.67
CA VAL A 140 -31.44 -34.40 34.04
C VAL A 140 -32.78 -33.92 34.62
N GLU A 141 -33.12 -32.64 34.45
CA GLU A 141 -34.40 -32.09 34.88
C GLU A 141 -35.58 -32.77 34.18
N ASP A 142 -35.52 -32.93 32.87
CA ASP A 142 -36.54 -33.63 32.09
C ASP A 142 -36.73 -35.08 32.55
N SER A 143 -35.62 -35.77 32.82
CA SER A 143 -35.64 -37.15 33.32
C SER A 143 -36.28 -37.23 34.71
N ARG A 144 -35.97 -36.30 35.61
CA ARG A 144 -36.58 -36.20 36.94
C ARG A 144 -38.08 -35.89 36.83
N ASN A 145 -38.47 -34.94 35.97
CA ASN A 145 -39.85 -34.55 35.75
C ASN A 145 -40.69 -35.70 35.14
N LYS A 146 -40.13 -36.45 34.19
CA LYS A 146 -40.77 -37.67 33.63
C LYS A 146 -41.01 -38.73 34.72
N LYS A 147 -40.03 -38.98 35.60
CA LYS A 147 -40.18 -39.91 36.73
C LYS A 147 -41.26 -39.44 37.72
N LYS A 148 -41.29 -38.15 38.08
CA LYS A 148 -42.34 -37.56 38.93
C LYS A 148 -43.74 -37.73 38.32
N ARG A 149 -43.92 -37.43 37.04
CA ARG A 149 -45.21 -37.59 36.33
C ARG A 149 -45.69 -39.05 36.33
N LYS A 150 -44.79 -40.01 36.09
CA LYS A 150 -45.12 -41.45 36.14
C LYS A 150 -45.49 -41.92 37.54
N GLY A 151 -44.77 -41.47 38.57
CA GLY A 151 -45.11 -41.78 39.97
C GLY A 151 -46.48 -41.25 40.37
N ILE A 152 -46.80 -39.98 40.04
CA ILE A 152 -48.12 -39.39 40.32
C ILE A 152 -49.23 -40.13 39.56
N ALA A 153 -48.99 -40.57 38.32
CA ALA A 153 -49.96 -41.35 37.55
C ALA A 153 -50.25 -42.73 38.19
N LEU A 154 -49.25 -43.36 38.81
CA LEU A 154 -49.39 -44.62 39.53
C LEU A 154 -50.17 -44.49 40.86
N PHE A 155 -50.14 -43.31 41.49
CA PHE A 155 -50.86 -43.02 42.75
C PHE A 155 -52.24 -42.37 42.54
N ARG A 156 -52.71 -42.22 41.30
CA ARG A 156 -54.04 -41.67 41.04
C ARG A 156 -55.10 -42.74 41.37
N PRO A 157 -56.01 -42.52 42.35
CA PRO A 157 -57.05 -43.49 42.62
C PRO A 157 -57.94 -43.61 41.38
N LEU A 158 -58.14 -44.85 40.91
CA LEU A 158 -59.16 -45.20 39.94
C LEU A 158 -60.52 -44.84 40.55
N THR A 159 -60.96 -43.60 40.32
CA THR A 159 -62.33 -43.20 40.60
C THR A 159 -63.19 -43.87 39.54
N VAL A 160 -63.73 -45.03 39.94
CA VAL A 160 -64.75 -45.79 39.22
C VAL A 160 -65.89 -44.82 38.89
N LEU A 161 -66.14 -44.62 37.59
CA LEU A 161 -67.41 -44.07 37.12
C LEU A 161 -68.52 -45.05 37.51
N SER A 162 -69.11 -44.83 38.69
CA SER A 162 -70.44 -45.34 39.00
C SER A 162 -71.45 -44.47 38.26
N GLY A 163 -72.22 -45.06 37.35
CA GLY A 163 -73.32 -44.37 36.70
C GLY A 163 -74.03 -45.15 35.59
N LYS A 164 -75.17 -45.74 35.98
CA LYS A 164 -76.30 -46.25 35.16
C LYS A 164 -76.14 -47.71 34.67
N LYS A 165 -77.04 -48.65 34.96
CA LYS A 165 -78.49 -48.60 35.29
C LYS A 165 -78.82 -49.54 36.43
#